data_AF-A0A2X4U498-F1
#
_entry.id   AF-A0A2X4U498-F1
#
_cell.length_a   1.000
_cell.length_b   1.000
_cell.length_c   1.000
_cell.angle_alpha   90.00
_cell.angle_beta   90.00
_cell.angle_gamma   90.00
#
_symmetry.space_group_name_H-M   'P 1'
#
loop_
_entity.id
_entity.type
_entity.pdbx_description
1 polymer ?
#
loop_
_entity_poly.entity_id
_entity_poly.type
_entity_poly.pdbx_seq_one_letter_code
_entity_poly.pdbx_strand_id
1 'polypeptide(L)'
;MVMTMTIKDSLDYRNFFIRKLSVDLTAGEIKEYRVKDTNVSLGFGIAPPVIVLEKDSPIAVFPFRIELETDEIKLNTEFVMGFEIINKDITDENKLQKLVNKEINDFIKFVNRAANQIVDNALEHSNIRMGDQLVIDPFQYKLQ
;
A
#
# COMPACT_ATOMS: atom_id res chain seq x y z
N MET A 1 -17.94 -20.37 -21.40
CA MET A 1 -16.90 -20.21 -20.37
C MET A 1 -16.77 -18.73 -20.09
N VAL A 2 -17.17 -18.26 -18.91
CA VAL A 2 -16.95 -16.86 -18.53
C VAL A 2 -15.50 -16.78 -18.06
N MET A 3 -14.62 -16.12 -18.81
CA MET A 3 -13.26 -15.86 -18.33
C MET A 3 -13.36 -14.94 -17.12
N THR A 4 -12.94 -15.42 -15.96
CA THR A 4 -12.85 -14.60 -14.75
C THR A 4 -11.71 -13.61 -14.97
N MET A 5 -12.03 -12.35 -15.30
CA MET A 5 -11.02 -11.30 -15.40
C MET A 5 -10.35 -11.10 -14.04
N THR A 6 -9.02 -11.21 -14.02
CA THR A 6 -8.20 -10.95 -12.84
C THR A 6 -7.85 -9.48 -12.73
N ILE A 7 -7.32 -9.07 -11.58
CA ILE A 7 -6.85 -7.68 -11.42
C ILE A 7 -5.70 -7.35 -12.37
N LYS A 8 -4.86 -8.33 -12.72
CA LYS A 8 -3.74 -8.16 -13.67
C LYS A 8 -4.19 -8.01 -15.11
N ASP A 9 -5.34 -8.57 -15.45
CA ASP A 9 -5.96 -8.39 -16.78
C ASP A 9 -6.64 -7.02 -16.91
N SER A 10 -6.81 -6.31 -15.80
CA SER A 10 -7.59 -5.07 -15.74
C SER A 10 -6.78 -3.83 -15.38
N LEU A 11 -5.72 -3.98 -14.59
CA LEU A 11 -4.85 -2.92 -14.10
C LEU A 11 -3.39 -3.29 -14.33
N ASP A 12 -2.65 -2.43 -15.00
CA ASP A 12 -1.20 -2.55 -15.15
C ASP A 12 -0.49 -1.67 -14.10
N TYR A 13 0.35 -2.28 -13.27
CA TYR A 13 1.01 -1.57 -12.18
C TYR A 13 2.07 -0.60 -12.74
N ARG A 14 1.95 0.68 -12.40
CA ARG A 14 2.92 1.70 -12.81
C ARG A 14 4.00 1.90 -11.76
N ASN A 15 3.62 2.50 -10.64
CA ASN A 15 4.52 2.81 -9.54
C ASN A 15 3.71 3.18 -8.29
N PHE A 16 4.39 3.36 -7.17
CA PHE A 16 3.87 4.10 -6.03
C PHE A 16 4.66 5.38 -5.80
N PHE A 17 4.03 6.36 -5.15
CA PHE A 17 4.66 7.62 -4.76
C PHE A 17 4.36 7.91 -3.29
N ILE A 18 5.40 8.25 -2.53
CA ILE A 18 5.29 8.64 -1.13
C ILE A 18 4.91 10.13 -1.08
N ARG A 19 3.72 10.43 -0.54
CA ARG A 19 3.24 11.80 -0.34
C ARG A 19 3.78 12.42 0.94
N LYS A 20 3.91 11.61 1.99
CA LYS A 20 4.41 12.02 3.30
C LYS A 20 5.15 10.86 3.93
N LEU A 21 6.31 11.12 4.53
CA LEU A 21 7.06 10.16 5.31
C LEU A 21 7.59 10.87 6.56
N SER A 22 7.28 10.34 7.73
CA SER A 22 7.79 10.78 9.02
C SER A 22 8.39 9.57 9.73
N VAL A 23 9.62 9.70 10.21
CA VAL A 23 10.32 8.69 11.01
C VAL A 23 10.80 9.38 12.27
N ASP A 24 10.24 9.00 13.41
CA ASP A 24 10.65 9.50 14.71
C ASP A 24 11.30 8.36 15.50
N LEU A 25 12.49 8.62 16.04
CA LEU A 25 13.19 7.69 16.93
C LEU A 25 12.78 7.99 18.38
N THR A 26 12.15 7.04 19.07
CA THR A 26 11.74 7.20 20.46
C THR A 26 12.84 6.81 21.45
N ALA A 27 13.84 6.02 21.03
CA ALA A 27 15.00 5.65 21.83
C ALA A 27 16.31 6.24 21.26
N GLY A 28 17.18 6.76 22.15
CA GLY A 28 18.41 7.47 21.76
C GLY A 28 19.54 6.60 21.19
N GLU A 29 19.63 5.32 21.57
CA GLU A 29 20.58 4.34 21.02
C GLU A 29 19.85 3.07 20.62
N ILE A 30 20.03 2.62 19.38
CA ILE A 30 19.23 1.54 18.78
C ILE A 30 20.10 0.32 18.49
N LYS A 31 19.72 -0.85 19.01
CA LYS A 31 20.36 -2.14 18.76
C LYS A 31 19.61 -2.90 17.66
N GLU A 32 20.26 -3.89 17.04
CA GLU A 32 19.62 -4.77 16.05
C GLU A 32 18.23 -5.22 16.52
N TYR A 33 17.23 -4.98 15.66
CA TYR A 33 15.83 -5.11 16.03
C TYR A 33 15.23 -6.40 15.46
N ARG A 34 14.42 -7.10 16.27
CA ARG A 34 13.67 -8.27 15.82
C ARG A 34 12.20 -8.02 16.10
N VAL A 35 11.39 -7.99 15.03
CA VAL A 35 9.94 -7.72 15.08
C VAL A 35 9.19 -8.63 16.07
N LYS A 36 9.69 -9.86 16.31
CA LYS A 36 9.09 -10.82 17.24
C LYS A 36 9.23 -10.47 18.72
N ASP A 37 10.19 -9.62 19.07
CA ASP A 37 10.56 -9.34 20.47
C ASP A 37 10.01 -7.99 20.97
N THR A 38 9.14 -7.33 20.19
CA THR A 38 8.62 -6.00 20.51
C THR A 38 7.16 -5.82 20.16
N ASN A 39 6.48 -4.97 20.93
CA ASN A 39 5.11 -4.58 20.62
C ASN A 39 5.11 -3.72 19.35
N VAL A 40 4.56 -4.26 18.27
CA VAL A 40 4.36 -3.53 17.02
C VAL A 40 2.87 -3.21 16.89
N SER A 41 2.55 -1.93 16.76
CA SER A 41 1.23 -1.45 16.38
C SER A 41 1.26 -1.05 14.91
N LEU A 42 0.40 -1.68 14.10
CA LEU A 42 0.24 -1.36 12.68
C LEU A 42 -1.16 -0.76 12.45
N GLY A 43 -1.19 0.50 12.05
CA GLY A 43 -2.39 1.19 11.54
C GLY A 43 -2.38 1.24 10.02
N PHE A 44 -3.46 0.80 9.37
CA PHE A 44 -3.62 0.91 7.93
C PHE A 44 -4.88 1.70 7.58
N GLY A 45 -4.69 2.79 6.83
CA GLY A 45 -5.76 3.67 6.36
C GLY A 45 -5.88 3.62 4.83
N ILE A 46 -7.11 3.63 4.34
CA ILE A 46 -7.44 3.68 2.90
C ILE A 46 -8.36 4.87 2.63
N ALA A 47 -8.24 5.46 1.44
CA ALA A 47 -9.20 6.45 0.93
C ALA A 47 -9.78 5.97 -0.41
N PRO A 48 -10.96 6.45 -0.84
CA PRO A 48 -11.54 6.06 -2.11
C PRO A 48 -10.55 6.26 -3.27
N PRO A 49 -10.45 5.30 -4.21
CA PRO A 49 -9.62 5.48 -5.39
C PRO A 49 -10.21 6.55 -6.31
N VAL A 50 -9.36 7.13 -7.14
CA VAL A 50 -9.75 8.12 -8.16
C VAL A 50 -9.19 7.72 -9.52
N ILE A 51 -9.90 8.09 -10.59
CA ILE A 51 -9.40 7.93 -11.96
C ILE A 51 -8.92 9.29 -12.47
N VAL A 52 -7.68 9.36 -12.95
CA VAL A 52 -7.09 10.55 -13.56
C VAL A 52 -6.68 10.25 -14.99
N LEU A 53 -6.75 11.26 -15.87
CA LEU A 53 -6.27 11.13 -17.25
C LEU A 53 -4.85 11.66 -17.35
N GLU A 54 -3.91 10.81 -17.74
CA GLU A 54 -2.51 11.17 -18.01
C GLU A 54 -2.17 10.82 -19.45
N LYS A 55 -1.91 11.84 -20.29
CA LYS A 55 -1.53 11.65 -21.71
C LYS A 55 -2.47 10.68 -22.46
N ASP A 56 -3.78 10.90 -22.28
CA ASP A 56 -4.87 10.08 -22.84
C ASP A 56 -5.02 8.65 -22.29
N SER A 57 -4.18 8.24 -21.33
CA SER A 57 -4.35 6.99 -20.59
C SER A 57 -5.12 7.22 -19.27
N PRO A 58 -6.18 6.45 -18.98
CA PRO A 58 -6.84 6.46 -17.68
C PRO A 58 -5.97 5.75 -16.63
N ILE A 59 -5.64 6.46 -15.55
CA ILE A 59 -4.83 5.99 -14.44
C ILE A 59 -5.69 5.89 -13.18
N ALA A 60 -5.76 4.70 -12.61
CA ALA A 60 -6.33 4.45 -11.29
C ALA A 60 -5.30 4.79 -10.21
N VAL A 61 -5.68 5.68 -9.28
CA VAL A 61 -4.85 6.11 -8.16
C VAL A 61 -5.49 5.65 -6.85
N PHE A 62 -4.72 4.92 -6.05
CA PHE A 62 -5.15 4.35 -4.77
C PHE A 62 -4.37 4.96 -3.61
N PRO A 63 -5.00 5.79 -2.76
CA PRO A 63 -4.33 6.38 -1.60
C PRO A 63 -4.34 5.47 -0.37
N PHE A 64 -3.20 5.42 0.30
CA PHE A 64 -2.95 4.60 1.47
C PHE A 64 -2.20 5.37 2.55
N ARG A 65 -2.41 4.97 3.80
CA ARG A 65 -1.65 5.40 4.96
C ARG A 65 -1.20 4.18 5.75
N ILE A 66 0.07 4.16 6.15
CA ILE A 66 0.61 3.19 7.08
C ILE A 66 1.16 3.95 8.29
N GLU A 67 0.77 3.47 9.46
CA GLU A 67 1.33 3.86 10.73
C GLU A 67 1.97 2.61 11.32
N LEU A 68 3.26 2.67 11.58
CA LEU A 68 3.96 1.63 12.30
C LEU A 68 4.58 2.26 13.53
N GLU A 69 4.19 1.74 14.68
CA GLU A 69 4.71 2.17 15.96
C GLU A 69 5.30 0.99 16.70
N THR A 70 6.50 1.20 17.20
CA THR A 70 7.20 0.28 18.07
C THR A 70 7.72 1.05 19.29
N ASP A 71 8.35 0.34 20.23
CA ASP A 71 8.95 0.98 21.41
C ASP A 71 10.06 1.99 21.02
N GLU A 72 10.70 1.81 19.86
CA GLU A 72 11.88 2.59 19.42
C GLU A 72 11.64 3.49 18.20
N ILE A 73 10.58 3.24 17.43
CA ILE A 73 10.33 3.91 16.15
C ILE A 73 8.85 4.22 16.00
N LYS A 74 8.56 5.43 15.51
CA LYS A 74 7.27 5.77 14.94
C LYS A 74 7.44 6.15 13.47
N LEU A 75 6.91 5.33 12.58
CA LEU A 75 6.85 5.55 11.14
C LEU A 75 5.42 5.92 10.75
N ASN A 76 5.24 7.07 10.13
CA ASN A 76 3.97 7.47 9.53
C ASN A 76 4.19 7.80 8.06
N THR A 77 3.54 7.07 7.18
CA THR A 77 3.65 7.27 5.74
C THR A 77 2.29 7.35 5.08
N GLU A 78 2.16 8.29 4.15
CA GLU A 78 1.04 8.38 3.21
C GLU A 78 1.61 8.18 1.81
N PHE A 79 1.06 7.24 1.07
CA PHE A 79 1.51 6.93 -0.28
C PHE A 79 0.33 6.66 -1.20
N VAL A 80 0.57 6.79 -2.50
CA VAL A 80 -0.41 6.49 -3.54
C VAL A 80 0.16 5.44 -4.46
N MET A 81 -0.66 4.51 -4.90
CA MET A 81 -0.31 3.53 -5.93
C MET A 81 -1.04 3.86 -7.22
N GLY A 82 -0.30 3.90 -8.33
CA GLY A 82 -0.82 4.17 -9.66
C GLY A 82 -0.88 2.91 -10.51
N PHE A 83 -1.98 2.74 -11.22
CA PHE A 83 -2.17 1.67 -12.19
C PHE A 83 -2.76 2.24 -13.48
N GLU A 84 -2.23 1.84 -14.63
CA GLU A 84 -2.91 2.10 -15.90
C GLU A 84 -4.12 1.18 -16.03
N ILE A 85 -5.28 1.74 -16.37
CA ILE A 85 -6.51 0.99 -16.58
C ILE A 85 -6.49 0.44 -18.00
N ILE A 86 -6.23 -0.86 -18.12
CA ILE A 86 -6.19 -1.55 -19.43
C ILE A 86 -7.56 -2.13 -19.80
N ASN A 87 -8.42 -2.40 -18.82
CA ASN A 87 -9.78 -2.86 -19.07
C ASN A 87 -10.74 -1.68 -19.29
N LYS A 88 -11.23 -1.57 -20.54
CA LYS A 88 -12.14 -0.52 -20.99
C LYS A 88 -13.51 -0.53 -20.29
N ASP A 89 -13.88 -1.63 -19.64
CA ASP A 89 -15.14 -1.70 -18.88
C ASP A 89 -15.09 -0.87 -17.59
N ILE A 90 -13.88 -0.53 -17.10
CA ILE A 90 -13.66 0.28 -15.91
C ILE A 90 -13.66 1.75 -16.30
N THR A 91 -14.85 2.33 -16.24
CA THR A 91 -15.11 3.72 -16.67
C THR A 91 -15.22 4.70 -15.50
N ASP A 92 -15.29 4.20 -14.27
CA ASP A 92 -15.59 4.96 -13.07
C ASP A 92 -15.03 4.29 -11.80
N GLU A 93 -14.93 5.07 -10.73
CA GLU A 93 -14.39 4.66 -9.44
C GLU A 93 -15.20 3.52 -8.81
N ASN A 94 -16.52 3.45 -9.03
CA ASN A 94 -17.37 2.41 -8.45
C ASN A 94 -17.04 1.03 -9.05
N LYS A 95 -16.83 0.96 -10.37
CA LYS A 95 -16.38 -0.27 -11.04
C LYS A 95 -14.96 -0.65 -10.61
N LEU A 96 -14.07 0.32 -10.46
CA LEU A 96 -12.72 0.10 -9.96
C LEU A 96 -12.73 -0.49 -8.55
N GLN A 97 -13.51 0.09 -7.63
CA GLN A 97 -13.69 -0.43 -6.27
C GLN A 97 -14.26 -1.86 -6.28
N LYS A 98 -15.29 -2.13 -7.10
CA LYS A 98 -15.87 -3.48 -7.23
C LYS A 98 -14.85 -4.51 -7.71
N LEU A 99 -14.03 -4.16 -8.70
CA LEU A 99 -12.95 -5.03 -9.17
C LEU A 99 -11.97 -5.33 -8.03
N VAL A 100 -11.48 -4.29 -7.35
CA VAL A 100 -10.50 -4.45 -6.27
C VAL A 100 -11.06 -5.28 -5.13
N ASN A 101 -12.30 -5.03 -4.69
CA ASN A 101 -12.94 -5.80 -3.64
C ASN A 101 -13.14 -7.28 -4.03
N LYS A 102 -13.45 -7.55 -5.31
CA LYS A 102 -13.60 -8.91 -5.82
C LYS A 102 -12.26 -9.65 -5.87
N GLU A 103 -11.21 -8.97 -6.30
CA GLU A 103 -9.86 -9.52 -6.49
C GLU A 103 -8.89 -9.09 -5.37
N ILE A 104 -9.42 -8.89 -4.15
CA ILE A 104 -8.70 -8.22 -3.05
C ILE A 104 -7.41 -8.94 -2.66
N ASN A 105 -7.41 -10.26 -2.68
CA ASN A 105 -6.26 -11.09 -2.32
C ASN A 105 -5.08 -10.90 -3.29
N ASP A 106 -5.36 -10.59 -4.56
CA ASP A 106 -4.32 -10.28 -5.53
C ASP A 106 -3.92 -8.81 -5.47
N PHE A 107 -4.87 -7.91 -5.23
CA PHE A 107 -4.58 -6.49 -5.06
C PHE A 107 -3.65 -6.23 -3.87
N ILE A 108 -3.91 -6.88 -2.73
CA ILE A 108 -3.14 -6.67 -1.51
C ILE A 108 -1.68 -7.09 -1.62
N LYS A 109 -1.34 -7.98 -2.58
CA LYS A 109 0.06 -8.33 -2.86
C LYS A 109 0.84 -7.12 -3.39
N PHE A 110 0.21 -6.26 -4.18
CA PHE A 110 0.83 -5.01 -4.62
C PHE A 110 1.00 -4.04 -3.44
N VAL A 111 -0.02 -3.93 -2.58
CA VAL A 111 0.01 -3.06 -1.40
C VAL A 111 1.10 -3.50 -0.42
N ASN A 112 1.16 -4.79 -0.09
CA ASN A 112 2.20 -5.37 0.77
C ASN A 112 3.60 -5.11 0.20
N ARG A 113 3.79 -5.28 -1.11
CA ARG A 113 5.09 -4.99 -1.73
C ARG A 113 5.49 -3.53 -1.57
N ALA A 114 4.58 -2.60 -1.87
CA ALA A 114 4.84 -1.16 -1.73
C ALA A 114 5.11 -0.78 -0.27
N ALA A 115 4.30 -1.30 0.66
CA ALA A 115 4.44 -1.07 2.09
C ALA A 115 5.80 -1.52 2.63
N ASN A 116 6.21 -2.76 2.33
CA ASN A 116 7.50 -3.29 2.76
C ASN A 116 8.65 -2.47 2.15
N GLN A 117 8.58 -2.13 0.87
CA GLN A 117 9.60 -1.29 0.24
C GLN A 117 9.71 0.10 0.87
N ILE A 118 8.59 0.73 1.24
CA ILE A 118 8.58 2.03 1.93
C ILE A 118 9.24 1.90 3.31
N VAL A 119 8.91 0.86 4.07
CA VAL A 119 9.47 0.63 5.39
C VAL A 119 10.96 0.32 5.31
N ASP A 120 11.37 -0.58 4.42
CA ASP A 120 12.77 -0.95 4.19
C ASP A 120 13.59 0.30 3.84
N ASN A 121 13.10 1.13 2.91
CA ASN A 121 13.77 2.37 2.52
C ASN A 121 13.81 3.40 3.66
N ALA A 122 12.75 3.50 4.46
CA ALA A 122 12.71 4.42 5.60
C ALA A 122 13.70 4.03 6.69
N LEU A 123 14.00 2.73 6.79
CA LEU A 123 14.92 2.17 7.78
C LEU A 123 16.34 1.97 7.24
N GLU A 124 16.59 2.08 5.93
CA GLU A 124 17.89 1.80 5.30
C GLU A 124 19.05 2.62 5.89
N HIS A 125 18.79 3.88 6.27
CA HIS A 125 19.77 4.76 6.91
C HIS A 125 19.70 4.77 8.44
N SER A 126 18.82 3.96 9.01
CA SER A 126 18.77 3.70 10.45
C SER A 126 19.56 2.44 10.76
N ASN A 127 20.10 2.30 11.98
CA ASN A 127 20.72 1.02 12.42
C ASN A 127 19.68 -0.08 12.69
N ILE A 128 18.47 0.09 12.17
CA ILE A 128 17.29 -0.71 12.46
C ILE A 128 17.03 -1.57 11.25
N ARG A 129 16.88 -2.87 11.47
CA ARG A 129 16.52 -3.83 10.44
C ARG A 129 15.27 -4.55 10.91
N MET A 130 14.26 -4.64 10.05
CA MET A 130 13.13 -5.51 10.29
C MET A 130 13.45 -6.92 9.78
N GLY A 131 13.38 -7.91 10.67
CA GLY A 131 13.63 -9.30 10.33
C GLY A 131 12.46 -10.00 9.62
N ASP A 132 11.25 -9.45 9.71
CA ASP A 132 10.03 -10.03 9.15
C ASP A 132 9.32 -9.02 8.22
N GLN A 133 8.66 -9.54 7.18
CA GLN A 133 7.83 -8.72 6.29
C GLN A 133 6.55 -8.26 7.00
N LEU A 134 6.19 -7.00 6.80
CA LEU A 134 4.90 -6.47 7.19
C LEU A 134 3.80 -7.06 6.32
N VAL A 135 2.82 -7.67 6.96
CA VAL A 135 1.63 -8.20 6.31
C VAL A 135 0.45 -7.29 6.66
N ILE A 136 -0.10 -6.64 5.65
CA ILE A 136 -1.34 -5.87 5.78
C ILE A 136 -2.51 -6.84 5.66
N ASP A 137 -3.43 -6.75 6.61
CA ASP A 137 -4.66 -7.53 6.60
C ASP A 137 -5.55 -7.15 5.41
N PRO A 138 -6.27 -8.13 4.82
CA PRO A 138 -7.25 -7.86 3.76
C PRO A 138 -8.24 -6.77 4.18
N PHE A 139 -8.40 -5.77 3.32
CA PHE A 139 -9.32 -4.65 3.50
C PHE A 139 -10.41 -4.64 2.41
N GLN A 140 -11.45 -3.84 2.60
CA GLN A 140 -12.44 -3.60 1.55
C GLN A 140 -12.73 -2.11 1.43
N TYR A 141 -12.84 -1.63 0.19
CA TYR A 141 -13.44 -0.33 -0.09
C TYR A 141 -14.94 -0.44 0.15
N LYS A 142 -15.45 0.26 1.16
CA LYS A 142 -16.90 0.34 1.40
C LYS A 142 -17.50 1.28 0.37
N LEU A 143 -18.53 0.83 -0.35
CA LEU A 143 -19.36 1.72 -1.17
C LEU A 143 -20.00 2.74 -0.22
N GLN A 144 -19.69 4.02 -0.41
CA GLN A 144 -20.36 5.12 0.29
C GLN A 144 -21.69 5.44 -0.39
#